data_AF-A0A3L6L0Z1-F1
#
_entry.id   AF-A0A3L6L0Z1-F1
#
_cell.length_a   1.000
_cell.length_b   1.000
_cell.length_c   1.000
_cell.angle_alpha   90.00
_cell.angle_beta   90.00
_cell.angle_gamma   90.00
#
_symmetry.space_group_name_H-M   'P 1'
#
loop_
_entity.id
_entity.type
_entity.pdbx_description
1 polymer ?
#
loop_
_entity_poly.entity_id
_entity_poly.type
_entity_poly.pdbx_seq_one_letter_code
_entity_poly.pdbx_strand_id
1 'polypeptide(L)'
;MKQGGFVKSAGRGSKDPLALEQAVAPAIPVPFVGLINEGCTCYLNSLLQMLFHLCYFRNAVYLTPTDANDESCSIPRALQSVFHEMEVRRTPVHTKKLTAAFDWTESELYSQHDIQEMATLLRDNLEERMKGSVSEGAINRMFEGYGEQVVATLDKSFCSRSRDTFYDIHLPLEGHTNLMDSLRSLTAKDMLVGDNKYRVEEPGREPQYKDAQKSYEFRRFPPVIWFHLKRFEMDLTSPILETKKVNSYLEFPVELSLEELEHETPSNWGEYATQVFLGIWVMKRK
;
A
#
# COMPACT_ATOMS: atom_id res chain seq x y z
N MET A 1 22.48 -2.78 60.60
CA MET A 1 23.09 -2.96 59.26
C MET A 1 22.33 -4.04 58.52
N LYS A 2 21.55 -3.67 57.50
CA LYS A 2 20.71 -4.59 56.75
C LYS A 2 20.81 -4.27 55.25
N GLN A 3 20.77 -5.35 54.46
CA GLN A 3 20.52 -5.46 53.02
C GLN A 3 21.76 -5.20 52.13
N GLY A 4 22.20 -6.10 51.23
CA GLY A 4 21.53 -7.23 50.57
C GLY A 4 21.13 -6.83 49.15
N GLY A 5 22.06 -6.93 48.19
CA GLY A 5 21.84 -6.58 46.78
C GLY A 5 21.85 -7.82 45.88
N PHE A 6 20.67 -8.22 45.43
CA PHE A 6 20.43 -9.27 44.43
C PHE A 6 20.71 -8.73 43.02
N VAL A 7 21.43 -9.53 42.23
CA VAL A 7 21.58 -9.37 40.78
C VAL A 7 20.23 -9.68 40.10
N LYS A 8 19.75 -8.79 39.23
CA LYS A 8 18.69 -9.11 38.27
C LYS A 8 19.12 -8.75 36.84
N SER A 9 18.99 -9.78 36.02
CA SER A 9 19.20 -9.90 34.57
C SER A 9 18.48 -8.83 33.75
N ALA A 10 19.15 -8.38 32.68
CA ALA A 10 18.59 -7.57 31.61
C ALA A 10 17.36 -8.26 31.00
N GLY A 11 16.20 -7.62 31.17
CA GLY A 11 14.92 -8.03 30.58
C GLY A 11 14.84 -7.63 29.10
N ARG A 12 14.17 -8.49 28.34
CA ARG A 12 13.83 -8.43 26.92
C ARG A 12 13.43 -7.02 26.44
N GLY A 13 13.91 -6.65 25.26
CA GLY A 13 13.58 -5.39 24.58
C GLY A 13 12.07 -5.14 24.53
N SER A 14 11.67 -3.96 24.96
CA SER A 14 10.30 -3.48 24.92
C SER A 14 9.87 -3.28 23.46
N LYS A 15 8.91 -4.10 23.02
CA LYS A 15 8.14 -3.93 21.77
C LYS A 15 7.04 -2.89 22.00
N ASP A 16 7.39 -1.65 22.33
CA ASP A 16 6.39 -0.61 22.57
C ASP A 16 6.12 0.18 21.28
N PRO A 17 4.98 -0.04 20.58
CA PRO A 17 4.62 0.71 19.38
C PRO A 17 4.44 2.22 19.62
N LEU A 18 4.28 2.66 20.88
CA LEU A 18 4.23 4.08 21.24
C LEU A 18 5.58 4.81 21.07
N ALA A 19 6.70 4.11 20.96
CA ALA A 19 8.01 4.75 20.77
C ALA A 19 8.12 5.48 19.42
N LEU A 20 7.44 5.01 18.38
CA LEU A 20 7.39 5.66 17.06
C LEU A 20 6.45 6.86 17.03
N GLU A 21 5.33 6.81 17.76
CA GLU A 21 4.40 7.94 17.91
C GLU A 21 4.98 9.05 18.80
N GLN A 22 5.70 8.70 19.86
CA GLN A 22 6.33 9.67 20.76
C GLN A 22 7.63 10.28 20.20
N ALA A 23 8.23 9.65 19.17
CA ALA A 23 9.38 10.18 18.44
C ALA A 23 9.00 11.20 17.35
N VAL A 24 7.72 11.60 17.25
CA VAL A 24 7.29 12.72 16.40
C VAL A 24 7.73 14.02 17.07
N ALA A 25 9.02 14.35 16.93
CA ALA A 25 9.57 15.65 17.27
C ALA A 25 8.80 16.75 16.51
N PRO A 26 8.68 17.99 17.07
CA PRO A 26 8.02 19.08 16.38
C PRO A 26 8.64 19.25 14.98
N ALA A 27 7.79 19.19 13.96
CA ALA A 27 8.19 19.21 12.56
C ALA A 27 9.01 20.48 12.28
N ILE A 28 10.33 20.33 12.23
CA ILE A 28 11.18 21.32 11.57
C ILE A 28 10.63 21.43 10.15
N PRO A 29 10.35 22.64 9.63
CA PRO A 29 9.91 22.80 8.25
C PRO A 29 10.97 22.18 7.33
N VAL A 30 10.67 21.00 6.79
CA VAL A 30 11.54 20.35 5.82
C VAL A 30 11.54 21.19 4.56
N PRO A 31 12.71 21.51 3.98
CA PRO A 31 12.76 22.28 2.76
C PRO A 31 12.10 21.48 1.63
N PHE A 32 11.21 22.12 0.87
CA PHE A 32 10.64 21.52 -0.33
C PHE A 32 11.70 21.51 -1.44
N VAL A 33 12.50 20.45 -1.51
CA VAL A 33 13.45 20.22 -2.60
C VAL A 33 12.93 19.21 -3.61
N GLY A 34 13.15 19.49 -4.89
CA GLY A 34 12.81 18.58 -5.98
C GLY A 34 13.76 17.38 -6.06
N LEU A 35 13.36 16.39 -6.86
CA LEU A 35 14.21 15.27 -7.27
C LEU A 35 14.60 15.44 -8.74
N ILE A 36 15.84 15.11 -9.06
CA ILE A 36 16.35 15.15 -10.44
C ILE A 36 15.72 13.99 -11.20
N ASN A 37 15.22 14.26 -12.41
CA ASN A 37 14.74 13.21 -13.30
C ASN A 37 15.94 12.60 -14.03
N GLU A 38 16.29 11.36 -13.71
CA GLU A 38 17.46 10.66 -14.27
C GLU A 38 17.16 9.99 -15.63
N GLY A 39 15.96 10.23 -16.18
CA GLY A 39 15.51 9.70 -17.46
C GLY A 39 13.98 9.80 -17.58
N CYS A 40 13.32 8.64 -17.55
CA CYS A 40 11.87 8.48 -17.47
C CYS A 40 11.38 8.22 -16.03
N THR A 41 12.14 8.65 -15.01
CA THR A 41 11.92 8.29 -13.59
C THR A 41 10.95 9.21 -12.84
N CYS A 42 10.07 9.93 -13.55
CA CYS A 42 9.14 10.87 -12.91
C CYS A 42 8.12 10.19 -11.98
N TYR A 43 7.72 8.96 -12.29
CA TYR A 43 6.85 8.15 -11.43
C TYR A 43 7.54 7.86 -10.09
N LEU A 44 8.81 7.45 -10.13
CA LEU A 44 9.62 7.21 -8.94
C LEU A 44 9.78 8.50 -8.12
N ASN A 45 10.09 9.61 -8.79
CA ASN A 45 10.27 10.88 -8.10
C ASN A 45 9.01 11.32 -7.36
N SER A 46 7.83 11.18 -7.96
CA SER A 46 6.61 11.58 -7.25
C SER A 46 6.18 10.57 -6.17
N LEU A 47 6.49 9.27 -6.34
CA LEU A 47 6.33 8.28 -5.26
C LEU A 47 7.20 8.64 -4.04
N LEU A 48 8.49 8.94 -4.27
CA LEU A 48 9.43 9.30 -3.21
C LEU A 48 9.02 10.57 -2.49
N GLN A 49 8.55 11.58 -3.23
CA GLN A 49 8.03 12.81 -2.63
C GLN A 49 6.82 12.53 -1.73
N MET A 50 5.87 11.71 -2.17
CA MET A 50 4.72 11.33 -1.34
C MET A 50 5.18 10.61 -0.06
N LEU A 51 6.01 9.57 -0.20
CA LEU A 51 6.49 8.77 0.92
C LEU A 51 7.34 9.58 1.91
N PHE A 52 8.18 10.49 1.42
CA PHE A 52 9.02 11.34 2.25
C PHE A 52 8.22 12.25 3.19
N HIS A 53 7.07 12.73 2.74
CA HIS A 53 6.22 13.63 3.54
C HIS A 53 5.34 12.88 4.55
N LEU A 54 5.25 11.55 4.46
CA LEU A 54 4.67 10.71 5.51
C LEU A 54 5.69 10.56 6.65
N CYS A 55 5.59 11.42 7.67
CA CYS A 55 6.59 11.50 8.74
C CYS A 55 6.84 10.15 9.45
N TYR A 56 5.78 9.37 9.70
CA TYR A 56 5.91 8.05 10.28
C TYR A 56 6.67 7.07 9.36
N PHE A 57 6.44 7.12 8.03
CA PHE A 57 7.18 6.32 7.07
C PHE A 57 8.65 6.72 7.03
N ARG A 58 8.93 8.02 6.95
CA ARG A 58 10.29 8.57 6.94
C ARG A 58 11.07 8.14 8.19
N ASN A 59 10.47 8.23 9.37
CA ASN A 59 11.08 7.78 10.62
C ASN A 59 11.30 6.27 10.64
N ALA A 60 10.34 5.48 10.16
CA ALA A 60 10.51 4.02 10.05
C ALA A 60 11.69 3.66 9.14
N VAL A 61 11.84 4.33 8.00
CA VAL A 61 12.97 4.14 7.07
C VAL A 61 14.31 4.46 7.73
N TYR A 62 14.41 5.53 8.52
CA TYR A 62 15.64 5.86 9.25
C TYR A 62 16.00 4.86 10.34
N LEU A 63 15.01 4.16 10.90
CA LEU A 63 15.21 3.11 11.90
C LEU A 63 15.45 1.72 11.31
N THR A 64 15.25 1.54 10.00
CA THR A 64 15.56 0.28 9.32
C THR A 64 17.04 -0.05 9.46
N PRO A 65 17.40 -1.26 9.94
CA PRO A 65 18.78 -1.70 10.02
C PRO A 65 19.44 -1.70 8.63
N THR A 66 20.60 -1.05 8.53
CA THR A 66 21.46 -1.10 7.34
C THR A 66 22.87 -1.42 7.79
N ASP A 67 23.51 -2.39 7.15
CA ASP A 67 24.87 -2.79 7.48
C ASP A 67 25.86 -1.67 7.12
N ALA A 68 26.62 -1.20 8.11
CA ALA A 68 27.58 -0.12 7.93
C ALA A 68 28.78 -0.49 7.03
N ASN A 69 29.04 -1.79 6.88
CA ASN A 69 30.13 -2.34 6.07
C ASN A 69 29.67 -2.80 4.68
N ASP A 70 28.39 -2.64 4.36
CA ASP A 70 27.86 -3.04 3.07
C ASP A 70 28.12 -1.90 2.07
N GLU A 71 29.17 -2.05 1.26
CA GLU A 71 29.39 -1.22 0.08
C GLU A 71 28.29 -1.43 -0.98
N SER A 72 27.42 -2.43 -0.80
CA SER A 72 26.25 -2.59 -1.64
C SER A 72 25.23 -1.48 -1.38
N CYS A 73 24.76 -0.88 -2.46
CA CYS A 73 23.65 0.07 -2.44
C CYS A 73 22.36 -0.71 -2.13
N SER A 74 22.15 -1.15 -0.89
CA SER A 74 20.85 -1.76 -0.54
C SER A 74 19.74 -0.71 -0.64
N ILE A 75 18.53 -1.13 -1.04
CA ILE A 75 17.37 -0.25 -1.20
C ILE A 75 17.10 0.60 0.06
N PRO A 76 17.09 0.05 1.29
CA PRO A 76 16.85 0.87 2.49
C PRO A 76 17.95 1.92 2.69
N ARG A 77 19.22 1.56 2.46
CA ARG A 77 20.36 2.47 2.61
C ARG A 77 20.31 3.60 1.58
N ALA A 78 19.99 3.28 0.34
CA ALA A 78 19.84 4.27 -0.71
C ALA A 78 18.64 5.20 -0.43
N LEU A 79 17.52 4.66 0.05
CA LEU A 79 16.34 5.44 0.43
C LEU A 79 16.63 6.38 1.60
N GLN A 80 17.32 5.90 2.64
CA GLN A 80 17.79 6.73 3.75
C GLN A 80 18.69 7.88 3.25
N SER A 81 19.60 7.60 2.32
CA SER A 81 20.46 8.64 1.72
C SER A 81 19.64 9.69 0.97
N VAL A 82 18.65 9.27 0.17
CA VAL A 82 17.79 10.20 -0.57
C VAL A 82 16.96 11.05 0.40
N PHE A 83 16.32 10.45 1.39
CA PHE A 83 15.52 11.18 2.38
C PHE A 83 16.37 12.15 3.20
N HIS A 84 17.57 11.73 3.62
CA HIS A 84 18.48 12.61 4.32
C HIS A 84 18.90 13.81 3.45
N GLU A 85 19.25 13.56 2.18
CA GLU A 85 19.57 14.63 1.23
C GLU A 85 18.39 15.58 1.01
N MET A 86 17.16 15.07 0.99
CA MET A 86 15.94 15.88 0.88
C MET A 86 15.72 16.78 2.11
N GLU A 87 16.13 16.35 3.31
CA GLU A 87 16.02 17.16 4.54
C GLU A 87 17.09 18.27 4.63
N VAL A 88 18.32 18.00 4.17
CA VAL A 88 19.46 18.91 4.42
C VAL A 88 19.79 19.82 3.23
N ARG A 89 19.53 19.38 1.99
CA ARG A 89 19.94 20.15 0.81
C ARG A 89 18.94 21.26 0.49
N ARG A 90 19.40 22.25 -0.28
CA ARG A 90 18.57 23.30 -0.89
C ARG A 90 18.48 23.19 -2.41
N THR A 91 19.13 22.18 -2.98
CA THR A 91 19.19 21.89 -4.41
C THR A 91 18.53 20.55 -4.69
N PRO A 92 18.03 20.31 -5.91
CA PRO A 92 17.46 19.02 -6.26
C PRO A 92 18.38 17.83 -5.94
N VAL A 93 17.79 16.74 -5.47
CA VAL A 93 18.49 15.51 -5.04
C VAL A 93 18.52 14.49 -6.17
N HIS A 94 19.65 13.79 -6.32
CA HIS A 94 19.79 12.70 -7.29
C HIS A 94 19.27 11.38 -6.73
N THR A 95 18.60 10.57 -7.56
CA THR A 95 18.11 9.23 -7.17
C THR A 95 19.00 8.09 -7.68
N LYS A 96 20.17 8.39 -8.25
CA LYS A 96 21.08 7.41 -8.89
C LYS A 96 21.46 6.22 -8.00
N LYS A 97 21.75 6.47 -6.72
CA LYS A 97 22.08 5.40 -5.75
C LYS A 97 20.90 4.47 -5.53
N LEU A 98 19.69 5.01 -5.56
CA LEU A 98 18.47 4.26 -5.37
C LEU A 98 18.10 3.47 -6.63
N THR A 99 18.21 4.05 -7.83
CA THR A 99 18.01 3.28 -9.07
C THR A 99 19.03 2.18 -9.23
N ALA A 100 20.29 2.41 -8.84
CA ALA A 100 21.32 1.38 -8.79
C ALA A 100 20.99 0.28 -7.75
N ALA A 101 20.37 0.64 -6.62
CA ALA A 101 19.92 -0.31 -5.60
C ALA A 101 18.78 -1.23 -6.09
N PHE A 102 18.02 -0.79 -7.09
CA PHE A 102 17.03 -1.59 -7.80
C PHE A 102 17.63 -2.41 -8.96
N ASP A 103 18.95 -2.41 -9.10
CA ASP A 103 19.68 -3.02 -10.21
C ASP A 103 19.30 -2.46 -11.60
N TRP A 104 18.86 -1.20 -11.65
CA TRP A 104 18.47 -0.59 -12.93
C TRP A 104 19.67 -0.24 -13.81
N THR A 105 19.63 -0.74 -15.02
CA THR A 105 20.48 -0.40 -16.16
C THR A 105 20.10 0.94 -16.79
N GLU A 106 20.95 1.49 -17.66
CA GLU A 106 20.61 2.69 -18.43
C GLU A 106 19.32 2.50 -19.25
N SER A 107 19.08 1.31 -19.81
CA SER A 107 17.83 1.02 -20.53
C SER A 107 16.60 1.12 -19.64
N GLU A 108 16.68 0.68 -18.39
CA GLU A 108 15.55 0.74 -17.44
C GLU A 108 15.27 2.17 -16.98
N LEU A 109 16.28 3.03 -16.89
CA LEU A 109 16.09 4.45 -16.59
C LEU A 109 15.22 5.18 -17.63
N TYR A 110 15.18 4.69 -18.88
CA TYR A 110 14.34 5.24 -19.94
C TYR A 110 13.05 4.44 -20.20
N SER A 111 12.85 3.34 -19.46
CA SER A 111 11.60 2.58 -19.48
C SER A 111 10.58 3.20 -18.52
N GLN A 112 9.29 3.15 -18.88
CA GLN A 112 8.22 3.55 -17.97
C GLN A 112 7.71 2.34 -17.22
N HIS A 113 8.01 2.27 -15.92
CA HIS A 113 7.49 1.23 -15.03
C HIS A 113 6.14 1.63 -14.46
N ASP A 114 5.35 0.64 -14.02
CA ASP A 114 4.14 0.87 -13.24
C ASP A 114 4.54 1.31 -11.82
N ILE A 115 3.88 2.34 -11.31
CA ILE A 115 4.16 2.86 -9.97
C ILE A 115 3.66 1.92 -8.88
N GLN A 116 2.59 1.17 -9.15
CA GLN A 116 2.05 0.20 -8.21
C GLN A 116 3.06 -0.94 -7.97
N GLU A 117 3.68 -1.41 -9.05
CA GLU A 117 4.76 -2.41 -8.99
C GLU A 117 5.96 -1.86 -8.20
N MET A 118 6.34 -0.61 -8.48
CA MET A 118 7.45 0.05 -7.79
C MET A 118 7.20 0.22 -6.29
N ALA A 119 5.97 0.59 -5.92
CA ALA A 119 5.60 0.79 -4.53
C ALA A 119 5.50 -0.53 -3.76
N THR A 120 5.03 -1.59 -4.43
CA THR A 120 5.04 -2.96 -3.91
C THR A 120 6.47 -3.45 -3.67
N LEU A 121 7.37 -3.29 -4.65
CA LEU A 121 8.77 -3.67 -4.50
C LEU A 121 9.45 -2.96 -3.32
N LEU A 122 9.21 -1.66 -3.18
CA LEU A 122 9.76 -0.86 -2.08
C LEU A 122 9.22 -1.30 -0.72
N ARG A 123 7.91 -1.51 -0.62
CA ARG A 123 7.24 -1.98 0.61
C ARG A 123 7.81 -3.34 1.03
N ASP A 124 7.81 -4.31 0.12
CA ASP A 124 8.19 -5.69 0.44
C ASP A 124 9.67 -5.76 0.83
N ASN A 125 10.54 -4.99 0.17
CA ASN A 125 11.94 -4.89 0.54
C ASN A 125 12.13 -4.28 1.94
N LEU A 126 11.42 -3.21 2.26
CA LEU A 126 11.51 -2.55 3.56
C LEU A 126 10.97 -3.44 4.68
N GLU A 127 9.80 -4.06 4.51
CA GLU A 127 9.21 -4.96 5.51
C GLU A 127 10.13 -6.16 5.79
N GLU A 128 10.74 -6.76 4.76
CA GLU A 128 11.70 -7.84 4.96
C GLU A 128 12.91 -7.39 5.78
N ARG A 129 13.43 -6.19 5.53
CA ARG A 129 14.59 -5.63 6.24
C ARG A 129 14.26 -5.14 7.65
N MET A 130 12.99 -4.81 7.91
CA MET A 130 12.52 -4.38 9.22
C MET A 130 12.21 -5.55 10.17
N LYS A 131 12.10 -6.79 9.67
CA LYS A 131 11.87 -7.99 10.52
C LYS A 131 12.90 -8.12 11.63
N GLY A 132 12.44 -8.30 12.87
CA GLY A 132 13.28 -8.43 14.05
C GLY A 132 13.90 -7.11 14.55
N SER A 133 13.60 -5.98 13.91
CA SER A 133 14.04 -4.65 14.33
C SER A 133 12.96 -3.89 15.13
N VAL A 134 13.28 -2.69 15.59
CA VAL A 134 12.31 -1.80 16.27
C VAL A 134 11.21 -1.28 15.33
N SER A 135 11.45 -1.27 14.01
CA SER A 135 10.50 -0.81 12.99
C SER A 135 9.69 -1.96 12.36
N GLU A 136 9.75 -3.18 12.91
CA GLU A 136 8.97 -4.33 12.41
C GLU A 136 7.47 -3.99 12.30
N GLY A 137 6.89 -4.27 11.12
CA GLY A 137 5.49 -4.02 10.79
C GLY A 137 5.11 -2.54 10.68
N ALA A 138 6.08 -1.61 10.63
CA ALA A 138 5.77 -0.19 10.50
C ALA A 138 5.09 0.15 9.17
N ILE A 139 5.47 -0.50 8.07
CA ILE A 139 4.86 -0.22 6.76
C ILE A 139 3.45 -0.81 6.74
N ASN A 140 3.26 -2.03 7.24
CA ASN A 140 1.94 -2.65 7.30
C ASN A 140 0.97 -1.87 8.20
N ARG A 141 1.42 -1.34 9.35
CA ARG A 141 0.58 -0.47 10.20
C ARG A 141 0.05 0.76 9.46
N MET A 142 0.79 1.25 8.46
CA MET A 142 0.43 2.45 7.70
C MET A 142 -0.44 2.17 6.48
N PHE A 143 -0.12 1.12 5.71
CA PHE A 143 -0.71 0.90 4.39
C PHE A 143 -1.55 -0.38 4.29
N GLU A 144 -1.45 -1.32 5.23
CA GLU A 144 -2.21 -2.57 5.16
C GLU A 144 -3.66 -2.34 5.61
N GLY A 145 -4.59 -2.56 4.69
CA GLY A 145 -6.01 -2.77 4.96
C GLY A 145 -6.37 -4.24 4.81
N TYR A 146 -7.58 -4.59 5.23
CA TYR A 146 -8.13 -5.92 4.94
C TYR A 146 -9.63 -5.88 4.68
N GLY A 147 -10.08 -6.82 3.87
CA GLY A 147 -11.48 -7.09 3.58
C GLY A 147 -11.77 -8.58 3.62
N GLU A 148 -12.98 -8.94 3.24
CA GLU A 148 -13.41 -10.31 3.09
C GLU A 148 -14.05 -10.53 1.72
N GLN A 149 -13.61 -11.58 1.04
CA GLN A 149 -14.34 -12.14 -0.08
C GLN A 149 -15.42 -13.07 0.48
N VAL A 150 -16.68 -12.76 0.18
CA VAL A 150 -17.84 -13.53 0.62
C VAL A 150 -18.43 -14.26 -0.58
N VAL A 151 -18.62 -15.57 -0.45
CA VAL A 151 -19.36 -16.38 -1.41
C VAL A 151 -20.45 -17.13 -0.69
N ALA A 152 -21.72 -16.84 -1.03
CA ALA A 152 -22.88 -17.49 -0.43
C ALA A 152 -23.74 -18.13 -1.51
N THR A 153 -24.13 -19.39 -1.34
CA THR A 153 -25.03 -20.05 -2.29
C THR A 153 -26.45 -19.49 -2.19
N LEU A 154 -27.18 -19.46 -3.30
CA LEU A 154 -28.55 -18.88 -3.32
C LEU A 154 -29.54 -19.69 -2.49
N ASP A 155 -29.30 -21.01 -2.37
CA ASP A 155 -30.06 -21.92 -1.51
C ASP A 155 -29.71 -21.79 -0.02
N LYS A 156 -28.77 -20.90 0.33
CA LYS A 156 -28.25 -20.66 1.70
C LYS A 156 -27.63 -21.89 2.37
N SER A 157 -27.30 -22.93 1.61
CA SER A 157 -26.68 -24.14 2.13
C SER A 157 -25.20 -23.98 2.47
N PHE A 158 -24.52 -22.99 1.86
CA PHE A 158 -23.09 -22.77 2.03
C PHE A 158 -22.74 -21.28 2.03
N CYS A 159 -21.81 -20.90 2.90
CA CYS A 159 -21.23 -19.57 2.94
C CYS A 159 -19.73 -19.67 3.25
N SER A 160 -18.89 -19.14 2.38
CA SER A 160 -17.45 -19.00 2.58
C SER A 160 -17.09 -17.53 2.75
N ARG A 161 -16.18 -17.27 3.69
CA ARG A 161 -15.56 -15.97 3.92
C ARG A 161 -14.05 -16.18 3.90
N SER A 162 -13.36 -15.50 2.99
CA SER A 162 -11.90 -15.52 2.92
C SER A 162 -11.37 -14.12 3.21
N ARG A 163 -10.47 -14.02 4.20
CA ARG A 163 -9.78 -12.76 4.48
C ARG A 163 -8.85 -12.43 3.32
N ASP A 164 -8.85 -11.16 2.92
CA ASP A 164 -8.02 -10.62 1.86
C ASP A 164 -7.35 -9.33 2.34
N THR A 165 -6.06 -9.16 2.07
CA THR A 165 -5.27 -7.99 2.49
C THR A 165 -4.96 -7.13 1.29
N PHE A 166 -5.08 -5.81 1.44
CA PHE A 166 -4.81 -4.86 0.38
C PHE A 166 -3.94 -3.71 0.87
N TYR A 167 -3.16 -3.13 -0.05
CA TYR A 167 -2.32 -1.94 0.19
C TYR A 167 -2.72 -0.76 -0.71
N ASP A 168 -3.44 -1.07 -1.79
CA ASP A 168 -3.98 -0.13 -2.74
C ASP A 168 -5.32 -0.67 -3.25
N ILE A 169 -6.17 0.23 -3.75
CA ILE A 169 -7.49 -0.11 -4.29
C ILE A 169 -7.55 0.36 -5.74
N HIS A 170 -7.77 -0.59 -6.64
CA HIS A 170 -7.90 -0.31 -8.06
C HIS A 170 -9.32 0.13 -8.39
N LEU A 171 -9.48 1.38 -8.83
CA LEU A 171 -10.76 2.00 -9.14
C LEU A 171 -11.09 1.91 -10.64
N PRO A 172 -12.16 1.18 -11.04
CA PRO A 172 -12.71 1.24 -12.38
C PRO A 172 -13.25 2.66 -12.69
N LEU A 173 -13.08 3.12 -13.92
CA LEU A 173 -13.51 4.46 -14.33
C LEU A 173 -14.68 4.43 -15.31
N GLU A 174 -14.89 3.31 -16.01
CA GLU A 174 -16.01 3.17 -16.93
C GLU A 174 -17.32 3.14 -16.14
N GLY A 175 -18.29 3.95 -16.56
CA GLY A 175 -19.60 4.04 -15.91
C GLY A 175 -19.64 4.80 -14.57
N HIS A 176 -18.53 5.37 -14.11
CA HIS A 176 -18.46 6.08 -12.82
C HIS A 176 -18.01 7.54 -13.01
N THR A 177 -18.71 8.47 -12.36
CA THR A 177 -18.43 9.91 -12.45
C THR A 177 -17.74 10.46 -11.20
N ASN A 178 -17.77 9.75 -10.08
CA ASN A 178 -17.08 10.11 -8.85
C ASN A 178 -16.42 8.88 -8.18
N LEU A 179 -15.47 9.16 -7.29
CA LEU A 179 -14.66 8.16 -6.61
C LEU A 179 -15.47 7.20 -5.72
N MET A 180 -16.50 7.69 -5.02
CA MET A 180 -17.34 6.84 -4.16
C MET A 180 -18.18 5.85 -4.95
N ASP A 181 -18.70 6.24 -6.11
CA ASP A 181 -19.46 5.32 -6.98
C ASP A 181 -18.58 4.19 -7.53
N SER A 182 -17.32 4.52 -7.86
CA SER A 182 -16.32 3.51 -8.25
C SER A 182 -15.97 2.57 -7.09
N LEU A 183 -15.86 3.09 -5.86
CA LEU A 183 -15.65 2.24 -4.68
C LEU A 183 -16.84 1.32 -4.39
N ARG A 184 -18.07 1.83 -4.48
CA ARG A 184 -19.30 1.04 -4.29
C ARG A 184 -19.40 -0.11 -5.27
N SER A 185 -18.96 0.10 -6.53
CA SER A 185 -18.99 -0.96 -7.53
C SER A 185 -18.07 -2.14 -7.19
N LEU A 186 -17.00 -1.91 -6.42
CA LEU A 186 -16.14 -2.99 -5.90
C LEU A 186 -16.84 -3.88 -4.85
N THR A 187 -17.84 -3.35 -4.16
CA THR A 187 -18.64 -4.09 -3.16
C THR A 187 -19.93 -4.69 -3.76
N ALA A 188 -20.20 -4.40 -5.03
CA ALA A 188 -21.37 -4.92 -5.72
C ALA A 188 -21.36 -6.45 -5.75
N LYS A 189 -22.55 -7.03 -5.56
CA LYS A 189 -22.69 -8.48 -5.53
C LYS A 189 -22.78 -9.03 -6.94
N ASP A 190 -21.88 -9.94 -7.26
CA ASP A 190 -21.82 -10.66 -8.52
C ASP A 190 -22.53 -12.01 -8.42
N MET A 191 -23.23 -12.42 -9.49
CA MET A 191 -24.06 -13.63 -9.53
C MET A 191 -23.33 -14.74 -10.30
N LEU A 192 -22.97 -15.80 -9.60
CA LEU A 192 -22.32 -16.99 -10.13
C LEU A 192 -23.38 -18.02 -10.51
N VAL A 193 -23.91 -17.92 -11.73
CA VAL A 193 -25.01 -18.76 -12.26
C VAL A 193 -24.67 -19.36 -13.62
N GLY A 194 -25.45 -20.36 -14.06
CA GLY A 194 -25.31 -20.96 -15.40
C GLY A 194 -23.98 -21.71 -15.55
N ASP A 195 -23.17 -21.32 -16.53
CA ASP A 195 -21.84 -21.92 -16.78
C ASP A 195 -20.78 -21.44 -15.77
N ASN A 196 -21.06 -20.37 -15.02
CA ASN A 196 -20.16 -19.78 -14.01
C ASN A 196 -20.53 -20.16 -12.57
N LYS A 197 -21.13 -21.34 -12.37
CA LYS A 197 -21.53 -21.81 -11.03
C LYS A 197 -20.32 -21.98 -10.10
N TYR A 198 -20.53 -21.68 -8.82
CA TYR A 198 -19.50 -21.84 -7.81
C TYR A 198 -19.33 -23.31 -7.43
N ARG A 199 -18.08 -23.78 -7.42
CA ARG A 199 -17.73 -25.13 -6.97
C ARG A 199 -17.59 -25.14 -5.45
N VAL A 200 -18.59 -25.69 -4.78
CA VAL A 200 -18.60 -25.89 -3.33
C VAL A 200 -17.82 -27.17 -3.01
N GLU A 201 -16.77 -27.02 -2.20
CA GLU A 201 -15.98 -28.13 -1.68
C GLU A 201 -16.09 -28.16 -0.16
N GLU A 202 -16.77 -29.18 0.37
CA GLU A 202 -16.88 -29.43 1.80
C GLU A 202 -16.10 -30.70 2.16
N PRO A 203 -15.34 -30.73 3.28
CA PRO A 203 -14.62 -31.93 3.70
C PRO A 203 -15.54 -33.16 3.81
N GLY A 204 -15.19 -34.24 3.11
CA GLY A 204 -15.94 -35.51 3.14
C GLY A 204 -17.20 -35.54 2.27
N ARG A 205 -17.41 -34.56 1.40
CA ARG A 205 -18.49 -34.55 0.40
C ARG A 205 -17.92 -34.40 -1.01
N GLU A 206 -18.62 -34.97 -1.98
CA GLU A 206 -18.31 -34.75 -3.40
C GLU A 206 -18.52 -33.26 -3.76
N PRO A 207 -17.63 -32.65 -4.57
CA PRO A 207 -17.78 -31.27 -5.02
C PRO A 207 -19.10 -31.04 -5.75
N GLN A 208 -19.76 -29.91 -5.47
CA GLN A 208 -21.04 -29.55 -6.09
C GLN A 208 -20.98 -28.16 -6.72
N TYR A 209 -21.52 -28.04 -7.92
CA TYR A 209 -21.67 -26.74 -8.59
C TYR A 209 -23.02 -26.13 -8.24
N LYS A 210 -22.99 -24.98 -7.56
CA LYS A 210 -24.19 -24.30 -7.08
C LYS A 210 -24.24 -22.86 -7.56
N ASP A 211 -25.45 -22.37 -7.77
CA ASP A 211 -25.69 -20.96 -7.99
C ASP A 211 -25.34 -20.20 -6.71
N ALA A 212 -24.51 -19.17 -6.82
CA ALA A 212 -24.00 -18.42 -5.69
C ALA A 212 -23.91 -16.93 -5.98
N GLN A 213 -23.71 -16.16 -4.92
CA GLN A 213 -23.45 -14.74 -4.95
C GLN A 213 -22.07 -14.48 -4.36
N LYS A 214 -21.24 -13.73 -5.09
CA LYS A 214 -19.90 -13.31 -4.67
C LYS A 214 -19.90 -11.82 -4.39
N SER A 215 -19.26 -11.38 -3.32
CA SER A 215 -19.08 -9.97 -3.00
C SER A 215 -17.78 -9.72 -2.24
N TYR A 216 -17.38 -8.44 -2.16
CA TYR A 216 -16.27 -7.99 -1.34
C TYR A 216 -16.78 -7.06 -0.25
N GLU A 217 -16.34 -7.26 0.98
CA GLU A 217 -16.66 -6.41 2.13
C GLU A 217 -15.36 -5.80 2.66
N PHE A 218 -15.21 -4.47 2.60
CA PHE A 218 -14.09 -3.81 3.28
C PHE A 218 -14.31 -3.90 4.79
N ARG A 219 -13.28 -4.34 5.52
CA ARG A 219 -13.35 -4.54 6.98
C ARG A 219 -12.54 -3.50 7.74
N ARG A 220 -11.37 -3.16 7.20
CA ARG A 220 -10.51 -2.13 7.75
C ARG A 220 -9.77 -1.38 6.66
N PHE A 221 -9.92 -0.06 6.63
CA PHE A 221 -9.05 0.78 5.82
C PHE A 221 -7.74 1.10 6.57
N PRO A 222 -6.60 1.23 5.86
CA PRO A 222 -5.36 1.68 6.45
C PRO A 222 -5.39 3.19 6.73
N PRO A 223 -4.54 3.69 7.65
CA PRO A 223 -4.34 5.12 7.84
C PRO A 223 -3.95 5.86 6.55
N VAL A 224 -3.16 5.24 5.67
CA VAL A 224 -2.82 5.77 4.36
C VAL A 224 -3.25 4.77 3.29
N ILE A 225 -4.16 5.19 2.41
CA ILE A 225 -4.71 4.36 1.33
C ILE A 225 -4.34 4.94 -0.03
N TRP A 226 -3.98 4.07 -0.98
CA TRP A 226 -3.74 4.46 -2.36
C TRP A 226 -4.91 4.05 -3.25
N PHE A 227 -5.37 4.99 -4.07
CA PHE A 227 -6.39 4.73 -5.08
C PHE A 227 -5.75 4.71 -6.46
N HIS A 228 -5.65 3.53 -7.05
CA HIS A 228 -5.10 3.36 -8.39
C HIS A 228 -6.22 3.46 -9.43
N LEU A 229 -6.31 4.60 -10.12
CA LEU A 229 -7.28 4.81 -11.19
C LEU A 229 -6.90 3.95 -12.40
N LYS A 230 -7.76 3.00 -12.81
CA LYS A 230 -7.54 2.11 -13.96
C LYS A 230 -7.68 2.85 -15.31
N ARG A 231 -6.87 3.89 -15.54
CA ARG A 231 -6.93 4.74 -16.75
C ARG A 231 -6.39 4.07 -18.01
N PHE A 232 -5.95 2.83 -17.94
CA PHE A 232 -5.41 2.09 -19.07
C PHE A 232 -6.05 0.71 -19.07
N GLU A 233 -6.80 0.43 -20.12
CA GLU A 233 -7.52 -0.83 -20.28
C GLU A 233 -7.20 -1.43 -21.65
N MET A 234 -7.18 -2.75 -21.75
CA MET A 234 -6.98 -3.43 -23.03
C MET A 234 -8.25 -3.34 -23.86
N ASP A 235 -8.14 -2.79 -25.07
CA ASP A 235 -9.24 -2.77 -26.01
C ASP A 235 -9.41 -4.17 -26.63
N LEU A 236 -10.31 -4.95 -26.04
CA LEU A 236 -10.64 -6.31 -26.49
C LEU A 236 -11.32 -6.32 -27.87
N THR A 237 -11.78 -5.18 -28.37
CA THR A 237 -12.36 -5.05 -29.71
C THR A 237 -11.28 -4.82 -30.76
N SER A 238 -10.08 -4.39 -30.36
CA SER A 238 -8.94 -4.21 -31.25
C SER A 238 -8.30 -5.57 -31.58
N PRO A 239 -8.08 -5.90 -32.87
CA PRO A 239 -7.47 -7.16 -33.28
C PRO A 239 -6.02 -7.35 -32.79
N ILE A 240 -5.40 -6.27 -32.31
CA ILE A 240 -4.02 -6.23 -31.81
C ILE A 240 -3.94 -5.98 -30.29
N LEU A 241 -5.08 -6.00 -29.58
CA LEU A 241 -5.17 -5.83 -28.12
C LEU A 241 -4.45 -4.56 -27.61
N GLU A 242 -4.70 -3.43 -28.28
CA GLU A 242 -4.11 -2.14 -27.89
C GLU A 242 -4.55 -1.69 -26.50
N THR A 243 -3.63 -1.09 -25.75
CA THR A 243 -3.97 -0.44 -24.48
C THR A 243 -4.56 0.95 -24.77
N LYS A 244 -5.80 1.18 -24.34
CA LYS A 244 -6.51 2.44 -24.52
C LYS A 244 -6.53 3.23 -23.23
N LYS A 245 -6.26 4.53 -23.34
CA LYS A 245 -6.37 5.46 -22.21
C LYS A 245 -7.82 5.87 -21.96
N VAL A 246 -8.30 5.66 -20.74
CA VAL A 246 -9.61 6.11 -20.25
C VAL A 246 -9.49 7.56 -19.76
N ASN A 247 -10.04 8.48 -20.58
CA ASN A 247 -10.05 9.91 -20.29
C ASN A 247 -11.39 10.39 -19.71
N SER A 248 -12.26 9.47 -19.25
CA SER A 248 -13.50 9.84 -18.57
C SER A 248 -13.21 10.72 -17.35
N TYR A 249 -14.10 11.67 -17.13
CA TYR A 249 -14.10 12.52 -15.96
C TYR A 249 -14.39 11.68 -14.72
N LEU A 250 -13.61 11.90 -13.66
CA LEU A 250 -13.85 11.31 -12.35
C LEU A 250 -13.61 12.40 -11.31
N GLU A 251 -14.66 12.73 -10.56
CA GLU A 251 -14.61 13.63 -9.43
C GLU A 251 -14.09 12.91 -8.17
N PHE A 252 -13.27 13.60 -7.38
CA PHE A 252 -12.83 13.13 -6.08
C PHE A 252 -12.82 14.31 -5.10
N PRO A 253 -13.39 14.15 -3.90
CA PRO A 253 -13.47 15.22 -2.92
C PRO A 253 -12.12 15.40 -2.21
N VAL A 254 -11.93 16.57 -1.60
CA VAL A 254 -10.78 16.83 -0.70
C VAL A 254 -10.89 15.99 0.56
N GLU A 255 -12.11 15.81 1.07
CA GLU A 255 -12.43 14.98 2.22
C GLU A 255 -13.34 13.83 1.77
N LEU A 256 -12.95 12.60 2.10
CA LEU A 256 -13.65 11.38 1.70
C LEU A 256 -13.97 10.56 2.94
N SER A 257 -15.26 10.31 3.21
CA SER A 257 -15.67 9.34 4.24
C SER A 257 -15.80 7.95 3.62
N LEU A 258 -15.14 6.97 4.23
CA LEU A 258 -15.18 5.55 3.85
C LEU A 258 -16.03 4.72 4.81
N GLU A 259 -16.63 5.33 5.82
CA GLU A 259 -17.39 4.65 6.88
C GLU A 259 -18.55 3.79 6.32
N GLU A 260 -19.21 4.26 5.25
CA GLU A 260 -20.30 3.50 4.62
C GLU A 260 -19.84 2.17 3.98
N LEU A 261 -18.54 2.04 3.69
CA LEU A 261 -17.94 0.85 3.07
C LEU A 261 -17.27 -0.06 4.10
N GLU A 262 -16.94 0.46 5.28
CA GLU A 262 -16.23 -0.26 6.34
C GLU A 262 -17.23 -1.00 7.23
N HIS A 263 -17.36 -2.31 7.00
CA HIS A 263 -18.26 -3.13 7.80
C HIS A 263 -17.60 -3.52 9.13
N GLU A 264 -18.03 -2.86 10.22
CA GLU A 264 -17.59 -3.06 11.60
C GLU A 264 -17.25 -4.52 11.92
N THR A 265 -16.04 -4.72 12.45
CA THR A 265 -15.76 -5.91 13.26
C THR A 265 -16.33 -5.69 14.66
N PRO A 266 -16.84 -6.73 15.34
CA PRO A 266 -17.29 -6.59 16.73
C PRO A 266 -16.13 -6.11 17.61
N SER A 267 -16.23 -4.88 18.11
CA SER A 267 -15.62 -4.30 19.31
C SER A 267 -14.32 -4.96 19.81
N ASN A 268 -13.14 -4.41 19.46
CA ASN A 268 -11.96 -4.44 20.35
C ASN A 268 -10.73 -3.61 19.94
N TRP A 269 -10.83 -2.60 19.06
CA TRP A 269 -9.66 -1.78 18.74
C TRP A 269 -10.05 -0.30 18.64
N GLY A 270 -9.26 0.54 19.33
CA GLY A 270 -9.56 1.93 19.63
C GLY A 270 -9.78 2.81 18.40
N GLU A 271 -10.57 3.86 18.62
CA GLU A 271 -10.87 4.94 17.69
C GLU A 271 -9.57 5.60 17.20
N TYR A 272 -9.13 5.28 15.99
CA TYR A 272 -8.16 6.09 15.25
C TYR A 272 -8.91 6.73 14.09
N ALA A 273 -8.99 8.06 14.09
CA ALA A 273 -9.52 8.81 12.97
C ALA A 273 -8.66 8.54 11.73
N THR A 274 -9.23 7.88 10.72
CA THR A 274 -8.56 7.58 9.45
C THR A 274 -8.37 8.89 8.67
N GLN A 275 -7.18 9.49 8.75
CA GLN A 275 -6.83 10.62 7.91
C GLN A 275 -6.44 10.09 6.52
N VAL A 276 -7.43 9.92 5.65
CA VAL A 276 -7.24 9.42 4.28
C VAL A 276 -6.43 10.43 3.46
N PHE A 277 -5.16 10.14 3.21
CA PHE A 277 -4.36 10.90 2.24
C PHE A 277 -4.64 10.40 0.83
N LEU A 278 -5.30 11.23 0.02
CA LEU A 278 -5.66 10.90 -1.35
C LEU A 278 -4.42 10.99 -2.27
N GLY A 279 -3.78 9.87 -2.55
CA GLY A 279 -2.79 9.75 -3.62
C GLY A 279 -3.47 9.36 -4.93
N ILE A 280 -3.92 10.33 -5.73
CA ILE A 280 -4.46 10.04 -7.08
C ILE A 280 -3.34 10.05 -8.09
N TRP A 281 -3.14 8.90 -8.74
CA TRP A 281 -2.21 8.76 -9.84
C TRP A 281 -2.91 8.72 -11.19
N VAL A 282 -2.51 9.64 -12.06
CA VAL A 282 -2.77 9.58 -13.49
C VAL A 282 -1.44 9.31 -14.16
N MET A 283 -1.12 8.03 -14.39
CA MET A 283 -0.04 7.73 -15.32
C MET A 283 -0.42 8.26 -16.70
N LYS A 284 0.55 8.83 -17.38
CA LYS A 284 0.44 9.30 -18.75
C LYS A 284 1.49 8.53 -19.54
N ARG A 285 1.19 7.29 -19.93
CA ARG A 285 1.92 6.67 -21.04
C ARG A 285 1.51 7.45 -22.31
N LYS A 286 2.50 8.10 -22.92
CA LYS A 286 2.37 8.64 -24.28
C LYS A 286 2.48 7.50 -25.26
#